data_AF-A0A7X8CMW9-F1
#
_entry.id   AF-A0A7X8CMW9-F1
#
_cell.length_a   1.000
_cell.length_b   1.000
_cell.length_c   1.000
_cell.angle_alpha   90.00
_cell.angle_beta   90.00
_cell.angle_gamma   90.00
#
_symmetry.space_group_name_H-M   'P 1'
#
loop_
_entity.id
_entity.type
_entity.pdbx_description
1 polymer ?
#
loop_
_entity_poly.entity_id
_entity_poly.type
_entity_poly.pdbx_seq_one_letter_code
_entity_poly.pdbx_strand_id
1 'polypeptide(L)'
;MKKLALIAFFLLLTIPLTTSIGAKEGIRINADTLLYDDVNSQVEAIGNVQLSWKDMFFSTNQLLFRFDTSEAFIPGFIKAHFGKYQISAEKMYYNFQTRNGWFESAELVYELNEGGNLYFRGSKIEYQKGKWTGTDLLVTGCPHSPPLYSIRAKEVLIYPQDRILINGLGFYFKEKRIIQLPAYSRLLNNHSANFIPSLGYQRKKGFFVEGNYEYLFSENLLFQANLSYATLQSSRISGDITLQYPYLEARIFIDLWQNEKATIGGYAHYQKNGLSLWMLGIENERFNDEIISRLPQFIASYRTESEDGFFIEANLSYGKFTQGNMSTWRNDAYLSVGFEKKSYGGKVYYQNINLSTLDDATVWGGRVWAEKEFSTHFSAEIFYEYTQVNGETYFFFDPKDTNIFGLELVYGDLDQTYLRLRGEYDLNTGGLGDVVAGIGLGSKEFSVGMETMYSVPDQNWEERRYYVRKQLEECIDVEASYWESDKTFFVSVNLAGLDQKKHIESLFDEQEEFDLFNLNRDN
;
A
#
# COMPACT_ATOMS: atom_id res chain seq x y z
N MET A 1 -11.15 74.71 -8.02
CA MET A 1 -11.32 74.41 -9.46
C MET A 1 -10.66 73.07 -9.70
N LYS A 2 -11.40 71.96 -9.67
CA LYS A 2 -12.35 71.45 -10.68
C LYS A 2 -11.63 70.54 -11.68
N LYS A 3 -12.07 69.28 -11.68
CA LYS A 3 -11.99 68.27 -12.75
C LYS A 3 -10.64 67.57 -12.97
N LEU A 4 -10.31 66.58 -12.15
CA LEU A 4 -9.37 65.52 -12.57
C LEU A 4 -9.55 64.18 -11.82
N ALA A 5 -10.71 63.94 -11.19
CA ALA A 5 -10.98 62.73 -10.40
C ALA A 5 -12.15 61.87 -10.94
N LEU A 6 -12.66 62.14 -12.15
CA LEU A 6 -13.87 61.50 -12.67
C LEU A 6 -13.72 60.86 -14.07
N ILE A 7 -12.50 60.46 -14.45
CA ILE A 7 -12.25 59.77 -15.74
C ILE A 7 -11.56 58.40 -15.55
N ALA A 8 -10.99 58.10 -14.38
CA ALA A 8 -10.40 56.78 -14.11
C ALA A 8 -11.41 55.72 -13.62
N PHE A 9 -12.65 56.10 -13.26
CA PHE A 9 -13.67 55.16 -12.76
C PHE A 9 -14.63 54.65 -13.83
N PHE A 10 -14.52 55.11 -15.08
CA PHE A 10 -15.37 54.66 -16.20
C PHE A 10 -14.59 53.90 -17.30
N LEU A 11 -13.33 53.52 -17.03
CA LEU A 11 -12.48 52.77 -17.96
C LEU A 11 -12.03 51.39 -17.42
N LEU A 12 -12.59 50.95 -16.29
CA LEU A 12 -12.41 49.60 -15.74
C LEU A 12 -13.67 48.71 -15.82
N LEU A 13 -14.74 49.20 -16.48
CA LEU A 13 -16.00 48.46 -16.65
C LEU A 13 -16.24 48.00 -18.10
N THR A 14 -15.16 47.75 -18.83
CA THR A 14 -15.18 47.02 -20.12
C THR A 14 -14.03 46.03 -20.14
N ILE A 15 -13.96 45.14 -19.16
CA ILE A 15 -13.31 43.85 -19.39
C ILE A 15 -14.34 43.08 -20.21
N PRO A 16 -14.13 42.82 -21.52
CA PRO A 16 -14.96 41.88 -22.21
C PRO A 16 -14.79 40.56 -21.44
N LEU A 17 -15.87 40.12 -20.80
CA LEU A 17 -16.00 38.75 -20.34
C LEU A 17 -15.99 37.91 -21.62
N THR A 18 -14.80 37.60 -22.12
CA THR A 18 -14.63 36.57 -23.13
C THR A 18 -14.98 35.28 -22.42
N THR A 19 -16.27 34.98 -22.39
CA THR A 19 -16.69 33.60 -22.32
C THR A 19 -15.92 32.91 -23.44
N SER A 20 -15.03 31.99 -23.08
CA SER A 20 -14.55 31.04 -24.06
C SER A 20 -15.81 30.41 -24.60
N ILE A 21 -16.19 30.77 -25.83
CA ILE A 21 -17.12 29.97 -26.60
C ILE A 21 -16.44 28.61 -26.63
N GLY A 22 -16.93 27.68 -25.80
CA GLY A 22 -16.47 26.32 -25.78
C GLY A 22 -16.53 25.87 -27.23
N ALA A 23 -15.37 25.66 -27.84
CA ALA A 23 -15.30 25.01 -29.13
C ALA A 23 -16.14 23.74 -28.96
N LYS A 24 -17.16 23.54 -29.80
CA LYS A 24 -17.90 22.28 -29.85
C LYS A 24 -16.85 21.17 -29.81
N GLU A 25 -16.92 20.30 -28.79
CA GLU A 25 -16.07 19.13 -28.62
C GLU A 25 -16.33 18.15 -29.77
N GLY A 26 -15.78 18.49 -30.94
CA GLY A 26 -15.91 17.71 -32.16
C GLY A 26 -14.79 16.70 -32.28
N ILE A 27 -15.06 15.63 -33.01
CA ILE A 27 -14.06 14.66 -33.42
C ILE A 27 -13.14 15.37 -34.43
N ARG A 28 -11.83 15.32 -34.20
CA ARG A 28 -10.82 15.86 -35.12
C ARG A 28 -10.07 14.71 -35.76
N ILE A 29 -10.01 14.70 -37.09
CA ILE A 29 -9.27 13.71 -37.88
C ILE A 29 -8.24 14.47 -38.71
N ASN A 30 -6.97 14.10 -38.57
CA ASN A 30 -5.86 14.59 -39.37
C ASN A 30 -5.21 13.41 -40.09
N ALA A 31 -4.87 13.57 -41.37
CA ALA A 31 -4.28 12.52 -42.20
C ALA A 31 -3.59 13.14 -43.42
N ASP A 32 -2.74 12.37 -44.10
CA ASP A 32 -2.12 12.78 -45.36
C ASP A 32 -3.15 12.94 -46.47
N THR A 33 -4.19 12.10 -46.46
CA THR A 33 -5.29 12.15 -47.43
C THR A 33 -6.64 11.90 -46.74
N LEU A 34 -7.63 12.72 -47.07
CA LEU A 34 -9.02 12.58 -46.64
C LEU A 34 -9.92 12.49 -47.88
N LEU A 35 -10.66 11.39 -48.01
CA LEU A 35 -11.65 11.16 -49.07
C LEU A 35 -13.04 11.25 -48.47
N TYR A 36 -13.82 12.24 -48.92
CA TYR A 36 -15.16 12.47 -48.43
C TYR A 36 -16.20 11.88 -49.40
N ASP A 37 -17.11 11.08 -48.87
CA ASP A 37 -18.21 10.46 -49.60
C ASP A 37 -19.53 10.86 -48.92
N ASP A 38 -20.08 11.98 -49.40
CA ASP A 38 -21.36 12.53 -48.92
C ASP A 38 -22.52 11.55 -49.10
N VAL A 39 -22.50 10.75 -50.18
CA VAL A 39 -23.60 9.85 -50.54
C VAL A 39 -23.72 8.73 -49.51
N ASN A 40 -22.60 8.13 -49.11
CA ASN A 40 -22.55 7.07 -48.10
C ASN A 40 -22.29 7.59 -46.68
N SER A 41 -22.29 8.92 -46.49
CA SER A 41 -22.04 9.59 -45.21
C SER A 41 -20.75 9.16 -44.50
N GLN A 42 -19.66 8.99 -45.27
CA GLN A 42 -18.39 8.48 -44.77
C GLN A 42 -17.19 9.33 -45.19
N VAL A 43 -16.13 9.26 -44.37
CA VAL A 43 -14.81 9.82 -44.63
C VAL A 43 -13.79 8.69 -44.52
N GLU A 44 -12.98 8.50 -45.55
CA GLU A 44 -11.82 7.62 -45.50
C GLU A 44 -10.55 8.48 -45.32
N ALA A 45 -9.79 8.21 -44.26
CA ALA A 45 -8.54 8.88 -43.94
C ALA A 45 -7.38 7.91 -44.12
N ILE A 46 -6.33 8.33 -44.84
CA ILE A 46 -5.20 7.48 -45.23
C ILE A 46 -3.87 8.22 -44.99
N GLY A 47 -2.90 7.52 -44.42
CA GLY A 47 -1.55 8.02 -44.14
C GLY A 47 -1.48 8.88 -42.88
N ASN A 48 -0.61 8.50 -41.93
CA ASN A 48 -0.34 9.22 -40.68
C ASN A 48 -1.62 9.72 -39.97
N VAL A 49 -2.64 8.87 -39.89
CA VAL A 49 -3.97 9.25 -39.41
C VAL A 49 -3.94 9.43 -37.90
N GLN A 50 -4.39 10.59 -37.44
CA GLN A 50 -4.58 10.93 -36.04
C GLN A 50 -6.04 11.34 -35.80
N LEU A 51 -6.75 10.61 -34.95
CA LEU A 51 -8.08 10.99 -34.48
C LEU A 51 -7.99 11.42 -33.01
N SER A 52 -8.62 12.54 -32.67
CA SER A 52 -8.77 12.98 -31.28
C SER A 52 -10.20 13.35 -30.94
N TRP A 53 -10.63 12.93 -29.76
CA TRP A 53 -11.92 13.30 -29.17
C TRP A 53 -11.83 13.23 -27.64
N LYS A 54 -12.02 14.37 -26.97
CA LYS A 54 -11.87 14.48 -25.50
C LYS A 54 -10.50 13.99 -25.03
N ASP A 55 -10.48 12.96 -24.20
CA ASP A 55 -9.33 12.26 -23.64
C ASP A 55 -8.91 11.03 -24.45
N MET A 56 -9.49 10.85 -25.66
CA MET A 56 -9.15 9.77 -26.57
C MET A 56 -8.30 10.24 -27.75
N PHE A 57 -7.22 9.51 -28.00
CA PHE A 57 -6.30 9.75 -29.11
C PHE A 57 -6.02 8.44 -29.83
N PHE A 58 -6.08 8.45 -31.15
CA PHE A 58 -5.89 7.28 -32.00
C PHE A 58 -4.83 7.60 -33.05
N SER A 59 -3.90 6.69 -33.29
CA SER A 59 -2.84 6.79 -34.30
C SER A 59 -2.80 5.54 -35.18
N THR A 60 -3.09 5.68 -36.46
CA THR A 60 -3.14 4.57 -37.43
C THR A 60 -2.74 5.03 -38.85
N ASN A 61 -2.75 4.11 -39.80
CA ASN A 61 -2.50 4.40 -41.22
C ASN A 61 -3.79 4.53 -42.05
N GLN A 62 -4.91 3.97 -41.60
CA GLN A 62 -6.18 4.03 -42.31
C GLN A 62 -7.36 4.06 -41.34
N LEU A 63 -8.34 4.91 -41.59
CA LEU A 63 -9.57 5.03 -40.80
C LEU A 63 -10.75 5.26 -41.74
N LEU A 64 -11.83 4.52 -41.53
CA LEU A 64 -13.13 4.80 -42.11
C LEU A 64 -14.02 5.41 -41.03
N PHE A 65 -14.53 6.61 -41.24
CA PHE A 65 -15.38 7.32 -40.29
C PHE A 65 -16.76 7.61 -40.90
N ARG A 66 -17.84 7.09 -40.31
CA ARG A 66 -19.22 7.42 -40.67
C ARG A 66 -19.73 8.53 -39.78
N PHE A 67 -20.02 9.69 -40.36
CA PHE A 67 -20.33 10.90 -39.58
C PHE A 67 -21.81 11.01 -39.19
N ASP A 68 -22.71 10.31 -39.87
CA ASP A 68 -24.13 10.19 -39.53
C ASP A 68 -24.35 9.40 -38.23
N THR A 69 -23.68 8.25 -38.10
CA THR A 69 -23.72 7.38 -36.92
C THR A 69 -22.60 7.65 -35.92
N SER A 70 -21.62 8.49 -36.30
CA SER A 70 -20.39 8.76 -35.54
C SER A 70 -19.63 7.48 -35.19
N GLU A 71 -19.30 6.69 -36.21
CA GLU A 71 -18.60 5.41 -36.10
C GLU A 71 -17.21 5.49 -36.74
N ALA A 72 -16.19 5.06 -36.01
CA ALA A 72 -14.86 4.81 -36.55
C ALA A 72 -14.65 3.31 -36.74
N PHE A 73 -14.15 2.92 -37.91
CA PHE A 73 -13.65 1.59 -38.20
C PHE A 73 -12.21 1.68 -38.69
N ILE A 74 -11.31 0.97 -38.04
CA ILE A 74 -9.88 0.96 -38.32
C ILE A 74 -9.50 -0.48 -38.69
N PRO A 75 -9.26 -0.76 -39.99
CA PRO A 75 -8.99 -2.12 -40.48
C PRO A 75 -7.52 -2.57 -40.32
N GLY A 76 -6.71 -1.82 -39.57
CA GLY A 76 -5.29 -2.09 -39.40
C GLY A 76 -4.77 -1.66 -38.03
N PHE A 77 -3.47 -1.84 -37.82
CA PHE A 77 -2.86 -1.61 -36.52
C PHE A 77 -3.15 -0.20 -35.97
N ILE A 78 -3.58 -0.16 -34.72
CA ILE A 78 -3.93 1.05 -34.00
C ILE A 78 -3.15 1.12 -32.70
N LYS A 79 -2.59 2.30 -32.42
CA LYS A 79 -2.21 2.70 -31.06
C LYS A 79 -3.18 3.77 -30.60
N ALA A 80 -3.76 3.60 -29.42
CA ALA A 80 -4.66 4.58 -28.87
C ALA A 80 -4.43 4.81 -27.38
N HIS A 81 -4.78 6.01 -26.95
CA HIS A 81 -4.88 6.39 -25.55
C HIS A 81 -6.35 6.64 -25.22
N PHE A 82 -6.82 6.04 -24.13
CA PHE A 82 -8.16 6.20 -23.58
C PHE A 82 -8.00 6.69 -22.14
N GLY A 83 -7.93 8.00 -21.91
CA GLY A 83 -7.65 8.54 -20.57
C GLY A 83 -6.33 7.99 -20.02
N LYS A 84 -6.37 7.16 -18.97
CA LYS A 84 -5.19 6.51 -18.36
C LYS A 84 -4.72 5.22 -19.07
N TYR A 85 -5.46 4.71 -20.04
CA TYR A 85 -5.14 3.43 -20.71
C TYR A 85 -4.38 3.65 -22.00
N GLN A 86 -3.43 2.77 -22.28
CA GLN A 86 -2.83 2.61 -23.60
C GLN A 86 -3.37 1.34 -24.22
N ILE A 87 -3.83 1.38 -25.47
CA ILE A 87 -4.34 0.20 -26.18
C ILE A 87 -3.67 0.07 -27.54
N SER A 88 -3.20 -1.14 -27.84
CA SER A 88 -2.70 -1.56 -29.13
C SER A 88 -3.64 -2.62 -29.68
N ALA A 89 -4.04 -2.56 -30.95
CA ALA A 89 -4.87 -3.60 -31.56
C ALA A 89 -4.62 -3.73 -33.06
N GLU A 90 -4.99 -4.85 -33.66
CA GLU A 90 -4.91 -5.06 -35.12
C GLU A 90 -6.08 -4.46 -35.87
N LYS A 91 -7.25 -4.39 -35.23
CA LYS A 91 -8.46 -3.74 -35.76
C LYS A 91 -9.29 -3.17 -34.63
N MET A 92 -10.09 -2.16 -34.97
CA MET A 92 -11.01 -1.56 -34.02
C MET A 92 -12.27 -1.03 -34.69
N TYR A 93 -13.37 -1.12 -33.96
CA TYR A 93 -14.59 -0.36 -34.21
C TYR A 93 -14.94 0.45 -32.95
N TYR A 94 -15.39 1.68 -33.12
CA TYR A 94 -15.87 2.51 -32.01
C TYR A 94 -16.97 3.46 -32.47
N ASN A 95 -18.08 3.48 -31.73
CA ASN A 95 -19.18 4.41 -31.93
C ASN A 95 -19.15 5.50 -30.83
N PHE A 96 -18.91 6.74 -31.23
CA PHE A 96 -18.74 7.88 -30.32
C PHE A 96 -20.04 8.36 -29.67
N GLN A 97 -21.20 8.09 -30.30
CA GLN A 97 -22.51 8.42 -29.74
C GLN A 97 -22.88 7.47 -28.61
N THR A 98 -22.79 6.17 -28.86
CA THR A 98 -23.16 5.11 -27.89
C THR A 98 -22.06 4.82 -26.88
N ARG A 99 -20.81 5.23 -27.18
CA ARG A 99 -19.59 4.92 -26.42
C ARG A 99 -19.33 3.42 -26.29
N ASN A 100 -19.54 2.70 -27.39
CA ASN A 100 -19.33 1.27 -27.49
C ASN A 100 -18.33 0.97 -28.60
N GLY A 101 -17.49 -0.04 -28.40
CA GLY A 101 -16.51 -0.46 -29.40
C GLY A 101 -15.89 -1.80 -29.08
N TRP A 102 -15.06 -2.28 -30.00
CA TRP A 102 -14.27 -3.50 -29.83
C TRP A 102 -12.93 -3.36 -30.50
N PHE A 103 -11.97 -4.15 -30.02
CA PHE A 103 -10.58 -4.19 -30.44
C PHE A 103 -10.20 -5.66 -30.65
N GLU A 104 -9.68 -6.01 -31.82
CA GLU A 104 -9.21 -7.37 -32.13
C GLU A 104 -7.70 -7.50 -31.94
N SER A 105 -7.25 -8.65 -31.44
CA SER A 105 -5.84 -8.93 -31.12
C SER A 105 -5.23 -7.80 -30.29
N ALA A 106 -5.90 -7.47 -29.19
CA ALA A 106 -5.66 -6.25 -28.44
C ALA A 106 -4.80 -6.47 -27.20
N GLU A 107 -3.93 -5.50 -26.93
CA GLU A 107 -3.20 -5.34 -25.68
C GLU A 107 -3.58 -4.00 -25.05
N LEU A 108 -4.14 -4.05 -23.84
CA LEU A 108 -4.45 -2.89 -23.02
C LEU A 108 -3.47 -2.83 -21.84
N VAL A 109 -2.84 -1.66 -21.65
CA VAL A 109 -1.89 -1.38 -20.57
C VAL A 109 -2.54 -0.41 -19.59
N TYR A 110 -2.53 -0.78 -18.32
CA TYR A 110 -2.96 0.05 -17.19
C TYR A 110 -1.77 0.33 -16.26
N GLU A 111 -1.49 1.60 -16.02
CA GLU A 111 -0.45 2.05 -15.09
C GLU A 111 -1.01 2.09 -13.66
N LEU A 112 -0.35 1.40 -12.73
CA LEU A 112 -0.74 1.32 -11.33
C LEU A 112 -0.26 2.56 -10.57
N ASN A 113 -1.05 3.04 -9.61
CA ASN A 113 -0.70 4.21 -8.80
C ASN A 113 0.53 3.93 -7.91
N GLU A 114 0.66 2.69 -7.43
CA GLU A 114 1.81 2.17 -6.67
C GLU A 114 3.06 1.90 -7.52
N GLY A 115 3.01 2.16 -8.83
CA GLY A 115 4.10 1.91 -9.78
C GLY A 115 4.00 0.54 -10.47
N GLY A 116 4.41 0.50 -11.74
CA GLY A 116 4.33 -0.68 -12.60
C GLY A 116 3.05 -0.73 -13.46
N ASN A 117 2.98 -1.72 -14.35
CA ASN A 117 1.90 -1.85 -15.35
C ASN A 117 1.19 -3.20 -15.26
N LEU A 118 -0.11 -3.20 -15.56
CA LEU A 118 -0.91 -4.38 -15.86
C LEU A 118 -1.23 -4.45 -17.36
N TYR A 119 -0.92 -5.58 -17.97
CA TYR A 119 -1.16 -5.89 -19.37
C TYR A 119 -2.35 -6.86 -19.50
N PHE A 120 -3.31 -6.49 -20.34
CA PHE A 120 -4.48 -7.28 -20.68
C PHE A 120 -4.42 -7.63 -22.17
N ARG A 121 -4.22 -8.90 -22.50
CA ARG A 121 -4.04 -9.39 -23.87
C ARG A 121 -5.13 -10.37 -24.24
N GLY A 122 -5.84 -10.11 -25.35
CA GLY A 122 -6.91 -10.98 -25.80
C GLY A 122 -7.19 -10.88 -27.30
N SER A 123 -7.84 -11.91 -27.83
CA SER A 123 -8.28 -11.94 -29.22
C SER A 123 -9.36 -10.89 -29.50
N LYS A 124 -10.19 -10.57 -28.51
CA LYS A 124 -11.19 -9.50 -28.59
C LYS A 124 -11.40 -8.84 -27.23
N ILE A 125 -11.27 -7.52 -27.19
CA ILE A 125 -11.60 -6.68 -26.03
C ILE A 125 -12.70 -5.72 -26.46
N GLU A 126 -13.78 -5.64 -25.70
CA GLU A 126 -14.90 -4.74 -25.93
C GLU A 126 -14.89 -3.61 -24.91
N TYR A 127 -15.31 -2.42 -25.35
CA TYR A 127 -15.53 -1.26 -24.50
C TYR A 127 -16.99 -0.89 -24.57
N GLN A 128 -17.67 -0.78 -23.43
CA GLN A 128 -19.07 -0.39 -23.37
C GLN A 128 -19.29 0.60 -22.23
N LYS A 129 -19.59 1.86 -22.56
CA LYS A 129 -19.94 2.92 -21.59
C LYS A 129 -18.99 3.01 -20.39
N GLY A 130 -17.68 2.95 -20.65
CA GLY A 130 -16.67 3.03 -19.60
C GLY A 130 -16.30 1.70 -18.97
N LYS A 131 -16.79 0.55 -19.46
CA LYS A 131 -16.38 -0.78 -18.99
C LYS A 131 -15.61 -1.50 -20.07
N TRP A 132 -14.52 -2.18 -19.72
CA TRP A 132 -13.84 -3.08 -20.65
C TRP A 132 -14.22 -4.53 -20.33
N THR A 133 -14.54 -5.30 -21.37
CA THR A 133 -14.85 -6.73 -21.25
C THR A 133 -14.05 -7.53 -22.24
N GLY A 134 -13.58 -8.71 -21.86
CA GLY A 134 -13.02 -9.64 -22.83
C GLY A 134 -13.13 -11.08 -22.36
N THR A 135 -13.15 -11.98 -23.33
CA THR A 135 -13.20 -13.42 -23.12
C THR A 135 -11.83 -14.04 -23.39
N ASP A 136 -11.44 -15.03 -22.60
CA ASP A 136 -10.13 -15.69 -22.68
C ASP A 136 -8.95 -14.71 -22.60
N LEU A 137 -9.11 -13.69 -21.74
CA LEU A 137 -8.09 -12.67 -21.53
C LEU A 137 -6.92 -13.22 -20.71
N LEU A 138 -5.72 -12.87 -21.17
CA LEU A 138 -4.48 -13.01 -20.44
C LEU A 138 -4.20 -11.71 -19.70
N VAL A 139 -4.04 -11.78 -18.37
CA VAL A 139 -3.68 -10.67 -17.50
C VAL A 139 -2.31 -10.93 -16.89
N THR A 140 -1.39 -9.98 -16.96
CA THR A 140 -0.02 -10.12 -16.42
C THR A 140 0.60 -8.76 -16.12
N GLY A 141 1.56 -8.68 -15.22
CA GLY A 141 2.43 -7.51 -15.10
C GLY A 141 3.71 -7.61 -15.93
N CYS A 142 3.95 -8.76 -16.59
CA CYS A 142 5.09 -8.93 -17.48
C CYS A 142 4.88 -8.24 -18.83
N PRO A 143 5.76 -7.32 -19.25
CA PRO A 143 5.69 -6.70 -20.58
C PRO A 143 6.01 -7.71 -21.70
N HIS A 144 6.75 -8.78 -21.42
CA HIS A 144 7.17 -9.74 -22.45
C HIS A 144 6.05 -10.70 -22.88
N SER A 145 6.13 -11.19 -24.12
CA SER A 145 5.22 -12.17 -24.70
C SER A 145 6.03 -13.35 -25.28
N PRO A 146 5.78 -14.61 -24.86
CA PRO A 146 4.85 -15.01 -23.81
C PRO A 146 5.32 -14.57 -22.41
N PRO A 147 4.42 -14.27 -21.48
CA PRO A 147 4.80 -13.80 -20.15
C PRO A 147 5.26 -14.94 -19.24
N LEU A 148 6.13 -14.65 -18.27
CA LEU A 148 6.58 -15.64 -17.27
C LEU A 148 5.45 -16.11 -16.34
N TYR A 149 4.51 -15.23 -16.02
CA TYR A 149 3.27 -15.60 -15.35
C TYR A 149 2.08 -14.92 -16.01
N SER A 150 0.92 -15.55 -15.92
CA SER A 150 -0.33 -14.95 -16.37
C SER A 150 -1.53 -15.48 -15.61
N ILE A 151 -2.52 -14.63 -15.43
CA ILE A 151 -3.88 -15.04 -15.08
C ILE A 151 -4.64 -15.16 -16.40
N ARG A 152 -5.16 -16.35 -16.71
CA ARG A 152 -6.00 -16.58 -17.89
C ARG A 152 -7.43 -16.83 -17.42
N ALA A 153 -8.37 -16.05 -17.91
CA ALA A 153 -9.73 -16.08 -17.42
C ALA A 153 -10.75 -16.10 -18.55
N LYS A 154 -11.86 -16.81 -18.30
CA LYS A 154 -12.95 -16.92 -19.27
C LYS A 154 -13.62 -15.58 -19.53
N GLU A 155 -13.73 -14.75 -18.49
CA GLU A 155 -14.33 -13.43 -18.56
C GLU A 155 -13.58 -12.49 -17.63
N VAL A 156 -13.16 -11.33 -18.16
CA VAL A 156 -12.61 -10.22 -17.39
C VAL A 156 -13.44 -8.98 -17.64
N LEU A 157 -13.83 -8.31 -16.57
CA LEU A 157 -14.58 -7.07 -16.58
C LEU A 157 -13.79 -6.01 -15.80
N ILE A 158 -13.34 -4.96 -16.49
CA ILE A 158 -12.55 -3.87 -15.94
C ILE A 158 -13.43 -2.63 -15.81
N TYR A 159 -13.56 -2.14 -14.59
CA TYR A 159 -14.15 -0.86 -14.24
C TYR A 159 -13.02 0.14 -13.97
N PRO A 160 -12.81 1.12 -14.86
CA PRO A 160 -11.64 1.97 -14.88
C PRO A 160 -11.29 2.76 -13.62
N GLN A 161 -12.27 3.02 -12.75
CA GLN A 161 -12.10 3.81 -11.53
C GLN A 161 -12.48 3.04 -10.27
N ASP A 162 -12.78 1.73 -10.40
CA ASP A 162 -13.36 0.92 -9.33
C ASP A 162 -12.61 -0.42 -9.24
N ARG A 163 -12.95 -1.43 -10.05
CA ARG A 163 -12.48 -2.81 -9.89
C ARG A 163 -12.18 -3.56 -11.19
N ILE A 164 -11.32 -4.56 -11.11
CA ILE A 164 -11.22 -5.66 -12.07
C ILE A 164 -11.98 -6.86 -11.47
N LEU A 165 -12.91 -7.44 -12.22
CA LEU A 165 -13.56 -8.71 -11.90
C LEU A 165 -13.09 -9.77 -12.90
N ILE A 166 -12.60 -10.89 -12.40
CA ILE A 166 -12.08 -12.00 -13.20
C ILE A 166 -12.83 -13.27 -12.79
N ASN A 167 -13.57 -13.88 -13.72
CA ASN A 167 -14.33 -15.10 -13.47
C ASN A 167 -13.64 -16.33 -14.10
N GLY A 168 -13.59 -17.42 -13.33
CA GLY A 168 -13.08 -18.72 -13.78
C GLY A 168 -11.61 -18.68 -14.20
N LEU A 169 -10.74 -18.15 -13.35
CA LEU A 169 -9.34 -17.94 -13.69
C LEU A 169 -8.45 -19.16 -13.44
N GLY A 170 -7.41 -19.28 -14.24
CA GLY A 170 -6.23 -20.08 -13.95
C GLY A 170 -5.02 -19.17 -13.81
N PHE A 171 -4.22 -19.39 -12.79
CA PHE A 171 -2.88 -18.84 -12.72
C PHE A 171 -1.92 -19.78 -13.45
N TYR A 172 -1.11 -19.23 -14.35
CA TYR A 172 -0.17 -19.93 -15.19
C TYR A 172 1.23 -19.40 -14.94
N PHE A 173 2.19 -20.30 -14.81
CA PHE A 173 3.60 -19.98 -14.94
C PHE A 173 4.05 -20.46 -16.32
N LYS A 174 4.42 -19.52 -17.20
CA LYS A 174 4.52 -19.73 -18.65
C LYS A 174 3.21 -20.34 -19.17
N GLU A 175 3.27 -21.55 -19.74
CA GLU A 175 2.11 -22.28 -20.25
C GLU A 175 1.52 -23.31 -19.26
N LYS A 176 2.13 -23.49 -18.09
CA LYS A 176 1.66 -24.48 -17.11
C LYS A 176 0.72 -23.84 -16.11
N ARG A 177 -0.51 -24.35 -16.03
CA ARG A 177 -1.48 -23.95 -15.00
C ARG A 177 -1.04 -24.46 -13.63
N ILE A 178 -0.91 -23.57 -12.66
CA ILE A 178 -0.49 -23.89 -11.29
C ILE A 178 -1.70 -23.96 -10.35
N ILE A 179 -2.63 -23.02 -10.43
CA ILE A 179 -3.84 -22.98 -9.60
C ILE A 179 -5.06 -22.53 -10.41
N GLN A 180 -6.25 -22.96 -9.98
CA GLN A 180 -7.54 -22.53 -10.51
C GLN A 180 -8.35 -21.89 -9.38
N LEU A 181 -8.80 -20.65 -9.59
CA LEU A 181 -9.64 -19.93 -8.64
C LEU A 181 -10.99 -19.62 -9.31
N PRO A 182 -12.11 -19.68 -8.57
CA PRO A 182 -13.44 -19.46 -9.13
C PRO A 182 -13.64 -18.00 -9.57
N ALA A 183 -13.12 -17.04 -8.80
CA ALA A 183 -13.13 -15.62 -9.13
C ALA A 183 -11.95 -14.91 -8.45
N TYR A 184 -11.52 -13.79 -9.03
CA TYR A 184 -10.57 -12.84 -8.45
C TYR A 184 -11.12 -11.44 -8.68
N SER A 185 -11.02 -10.57 -7.69
CA SER A 185 -11.23 -9.15 -7.95
C SER A 185 -10.25 -8.27 -7.23
N ARG A 186 -9.86 -7.19 -7.90
CA ARG A 186 -8.96 -6.19 -7.36
C ARG A 186 -9.50 -4.81 -7.64
N LEU A 187 -9.60 -3.99 -6.60
CA LEU A 187 -9.88 -2.57 -6.77
C LEU A 187 -8.65 -1.84 -7.30
N LEU A 188 -8.87 -0.86 -8.16
CA LEU A 188 -7.80 -0.06 -8.79
C LEU A 188 -7.46 1.22 -8.00
N ASN A 189 -8.31 1.63 -7.05
CA ASN A 189 -8.17 2.89 -6.29
C ASN A 189 -8.34 2.74 -4.74
N ASN A 190 -8.39 1.51 -4.18
CA ASN A 190 -8.69 1.15 -2.75
C ASN A 190 -10.12 1.52 -2.26
N HIS A 191 -10.83 0.91 -1.28
CA HIS A 191 -10.75 -0.29 -0.42
C HIS A 191 -12.08 -1.10 -0.59
N SER A 192 -12.09 -2.45 -0.49
CA SER A 192 -13.22 -3.42 -0.63
C SER A 192 -13.18 -4.50 -1.77
N ALA A 193 -12.43 -5.59 -1.50
CA ALA A 193 -12.50 -7.01 -1.95
C ALA A 193 -12.19 -7.46 -3.41
N ASN A 194 -11.61 -8.65 -3.70
CA ASN A 194 -11.83 -10.02 -3.17
C ASN A 194 -10.59 -10.94 -3.36
N PHE A 195 -10.39 -11.87 -2.40
CA PHE A 195 -9.48 -13.03 -2.41
C PHE A 195 -8.13 -12.85 -3.07
N ILE A 196 -7.20 -12.29 -2.29
CA ILE A 196 -5.77 -12.29 -2.59
C ILE A 196 -5.11 -13.36 -1.71
N PRO A 197 -4.81 -14.54 -2.26
CA PRO A 197 -4.02 -15.51 -1.53
C PRO A 197 -2.55 -15.07 -1.50
N SER A 198 -1.99 -14.86 -0.32
CA SER A 198 -0.56 -14.70 -0.13
C SER A 198 0.04 -16.04 0.29
N LEU A 199 1.05 -16.47 -0.45
CA LEU A 199 1.84 -17.66 -0.14
C LEU A 199 3.24 -17.18 0.22
N GLY A 200 3.87 -17.84 1.19
CA GLY A 200 5.23 -17.53 1.56
C GLY A 200 5.77 -18.44 2.64
N TYR A 201 6.93 -18.06 3.15
CA TYR A 201 7.47 -18.60 4.38
C TYR A 201 7.85 -17.40 5.27
N GLN A 202 7.71 -17.46 6.57
CA GLN A 202 8.18 -16.43 7.49
C GLN A 202 8.87 -17.13 8.63
N ARG A 203 9.90 -16.53 9.24
CA ARG A 203 10.66 -17.21 10.30
C ARG A 203 9.73 -17.63 11.46
N LYS A 204 8.87 -16.72 11.91
CA LYS A 204 7.90 -16.97 12.99
C LYS A 204 6.66 -17.80 12.56
N LYS A 205 6.23 -17.72 11.29
CA LYS A 205 5.03 -18.46 10.79
C LYS A 205 5.35 -19.82 10.15
N GLY A 206 6.58 -20.05 9.72
CA GLY A 206 6.94 -21.14 8.81
C GLY A 206 6.33 -20.95 7.42
N PHE A 207 6.04 -22.05 6.69
CA PHE A 207 5.28 -21.94 5.44
C PHE A 207 3.88 -21.46 5.76
N PHE A 208 3.43 -20.42 5.08
CA PHE A 208 2.10 -19.87 5.28
C PHE A 208 1.33 -19.70 3.99
N VAL A 209 0.02 -19.84 4.13
CA VAL A 209 -0.99 -19.53 3.14
C VAL A 209 -2.02 -18.66 3.82
N GLU A 210 -2.11 -17.43 3.36
CA GLU A 210 -3.05 -16.44 3.86
C GLU A 210 -4.01 -16.05 2.73
N GLY A 211 -5.24 -15.72 3.09
CA GLY A 211 -6.26 -15.33 2.13
C GLY A 211 -7.28 -14.43 2.80
N ASN A 212 -7.51 -13.28 2.20
CA ASN A 212 -8.50 -12.31 2.66
C ASN A 212 -9.70 -12.30 1.71
N TYR A 213 -10.91 -12.40 2.22
CA TYR A 213 -12.15 -12.19 1.50
C TYR A 213 -12.85 -10.99 2.09
N GLU A 214 -13.38 -10.09 1.25
CA GLU A 214 -14.19 -8.98 1.75
C GLU A 214 -15.51 -8.93 0.97
N TYR A 215 -16.55 -8.36 1.56
CA TYR A 215 -17.86 -8.25 0.96
C TYR A 215 -18.53 -6.98 1.43
N LEU A 216 -18.79 -6.06 0.50
CA LEU A 216 -19.45 -4.80 0.78
C LEU A 216 -20.97 -5.01 0.71
N PHE A 217 -21.65 -5.03 1.86
CA PHE A 217 -23.11 -5.15 1.95
C PHE A 217 -23.84 -3.86 1.54
N SER A 218 -23.25 -2.71 1.85
CA SER A 218 -23.71 -1.38 1.45
C SER A 218 -22.53 -0.41 1.44
N GLU A 219 -22.73 0.83 0.98
CA GLU A 219 -21.66 1.85 0.91
C GLU A 219 -20.87 2.03 2.22
N ASN A 220 -21.50 1.74 3.38
CA ASN A 220 -20.93 1.95 4.70
C ASN A 220 -20.80 0.65 5.53
N LEU A 221 -21.09 -0.53 4.96
CA LEU A 221 -21.09 -1.80 5.70
C LEU A 221 -20.25 -2.85 4.95
N LEU A 222 -19.12 -3.21 5.55
CA LEU A 222 -18.15 -4.16 5.04
C LEU A 222 -18.10 -5.40 5.93
N PHE A 223 -17.97 -6.57 5.30
CA PHE A 223 -17.55 -7.79 5.97
C PHE A 223 -16.21 -8.23 5.42
N GLN A 224 -15.32 -8.67 6.31
CA GLN A 224 -14.04 -9.25 5.96
C GLN A 224 -13.92 -10.63 6.62
N ALA A 225 -13.33 -11.57 5.92
CA ALA A 225 -12.99 -12.88 6.43
C ALA A 225 -11.54 -13.19 6.04
N ASN A 226 -10.71 -13.50 7.02
CA ASN A 226 -9.32 -13.86 6.78
C ASN A 226 -9.10 -15.33 7.13
N LEU A 227 -8.33 -16.02 6.30
CA LEU A 227 -7.82 -17.35 6.56
C LEU A 227 -6.30 -17.25 6.57
N SER A 228 -5.66 -17.66 7.67
CA SER A 228 -4.22 -17.83 7.77
C SER A 228 -3.92 -19.25 8.19
N TYR A 229 -3.17 -19.97 7.37
CA TYR A 229 -2.57 -21.25 7.71
C TYR A 229 -1.07 -21.06 7.76
N ALA A 230 -0.43 -21.57 8.81
CA ALA A 230 0.99 -21.44 9.06
C ALA A 230 1.52 -22.77 9.62
N THR A 231 2.75 -23.17 9.30
CA THR A 231 3.32 -24.44 9.78
C THR A 231 3.94 -24.36 11.17
N LEU A 232 4.37 -23.16 11.60
CA LEU A 232 4.97 -22.93 12.92
C LEU A 232 4.07 -22.13 13.87
N GLN A 233 3.11 -21.38 13.34
CA GLN A 233 2.13 -20.63 14.13
C GLN A 233 0.74 -21.27 14.02
N SER A 234 -0.09 -21.07 15.04
CA SER A 234 -1.49 -21.48 15.03
C SER A 234 -2.22 -20.90 13.82
N SER A 235 -2.93 -21.76 13.09
CA SER A 235 -3.80 -21.30 12.00
C SER A 235 -4.94 -20.45 12.57
N ARG A 236 -5.33 -19.41 11.83
CA ARG A 236 -6.38 -18.45 12.20
C ARG A 236 -7.45 -18.38 11.13
N ILE A 237 -8.70 -18.32 11.56
CA ILE A 237 -9.81 -17.85 10.74
C ILE A 237 -10.40 -16.62 11.45
N SER A 238 -10.44 -15.47 10.78
CA SER A 238 -11.09 -14.27 11.30
C SER A 238 -12.34 -13.91 10.52
N GLY A 239 -13.25 -13.22 11.21
CA GLY A 239 -14.38 -12.55 10.61
C GLY A 239 -14.57 -11.18 11.26
N ASP A 240 -14.67 -10.14 10.45
CA ASP A 240 -14.80 -8.76 10.86
C ASP A 240 -16.03 -8.15 10.16
N ILE A 241 -16.84 -7.38 10.90
CA ILE A 241 -17.92 -6.56 10.35
C ILE A 241 -17.62 -5.11 10.71
N THR A 242 -17.47 -4.28 9.69
CA THR A 242 -17.08 -2.87 9.82
C THR A 242 -18.17 -1.97 9.27
N LEU A 243 -18.62 -1.03 10.09
CA LEU A 243 -19.46 0.09 9.72
C LEU A 243 -18.58 1.33 9.59
N GLN A 244 -18.59 1.97 8.42
CA GLN A 244 -17.72 3.10 8.14
C GLN A 244 -18.52 4.32 7.67
N TYR A 245 -18.40 5.42 8.39
CA TYR A 245 -18.94 6.74 8.07
C TYR A 245 -17.78 7.76 8.09
N PRO A 246 -17.95 8.97 7.50
CA PRO A 246 -16.84 9.91 7.29
C PRO A 246 -16.00 10.29 8.51
N TYR A 247 -16.55 10.19 9.72
CA TYR A 247 -15.85 10.49 10.98
C TYR A 247 -16.03 9.40 12.03
N LEU A 248 -16.70 8.28 11.70
CA LEU A 248 -17.05 7.25 12.65
C LEU A 248 -16.87 5.89 12.01
N GLU A 249 -16.03 5.06 12.62
CA GLU A 249 -15.90 3.65 12.32
C GLU A 249 -16.40 2.83 13.51
N ALA A 250 -17.10 1.73 13.26
CA ALA A 250 -17.40 0.75 14.27
C ALA A 250 -17.12 -0.65 13.72
N ARG A 251 -16.37 -1.46 14.47
CA ARG A 251 -15.97 -2.79 14.05
C ARG A 251 -16.29 -3.81 15.13
N ILE A 252 -16.80 -4.96 14.74
CA ILE A 252 -16.85 -6.16 15.59
C ILE A 252 -16.10 -7.28 14.90
N PHE A 253 -15.40 -8.11 15.67
CA PHE A 253 -14.54 -9.13 15.11
C PHE A 253 -14.38 -10.35 16.01
N ILE A 254 -14.03 -11.46 15.37
CA ILE A 254 -13.66 -12.71 16.01
C ILE A 254 -12.46 -13.32 15.29
N ASP A 255 -11.46 -13.77 16.04
CA ASP A 255 -10.34 -14.56 15.56
C ASP A 255 -10.40 -15.96 16.19
N LEU A 256 -10.66 -16.97 15.36
CA LEU A 256 -10.66 -18.37 15.74
C LEU A 256 -9.27 -18.96 15.47
N TRP A 257 -8.55 -19.24 16.55
CA TRP A 257 -7.23 -19.85 16.50
C TRP A 257 -7.31 -21.36 16.69
N GLN A 258 -6.49 -22.10 15.95
CA GLN A 258 -6.39 -23.54 16.11
C GLN A 258 -5.75 -23.89 17.46
N ASN A 259 -6.44 -24.72 18.27
CA ASN A 259 -5.97 -25.19 19.59
C ASN A 259 -5.69 -24.09 20.62
N GLU A 260 -6.25 -22.90 20.41
CA GLU A 260 -6.00 -21.73 21.24
C GLU A 260 -7.31 -20.99 21.55
N LYS A 261 -7.27 -20.09 22.55
CA LYS A 261 -8.43 -19.25 22.86
C LYS A 261 -8.71 -18.29 21.72
N ALA A 262 -9.98 -18.12 21.39
CA ALA A 262 -10.43 -17.14 20.42
C ALA A 262 -10.23 -15.70 20.95
N THR A 263 -9.89 -14.80 20.05
CA THR A 263 -9.93 -13.35 20.29
C THR A 263 -11.30 -12.86 19.87
N ILE A 264 -11.99 -12.12 20.74
CA ILE A 264 -13.30 -11.56 20.42
C ILE A 264 -13.28 -10.10 20.84
N GLY A 265 -13.73 -9.21 19.98
CA GLY A 265 -13.78 -7.82 20.35
C GLY A 265 -14.58 -6.95 19.41
N GLY A 266 -14.56 -5.68 19.74
CA GLY A 266 -15.10 -4.64 18.90
C GLY A 266 -14.72 -3.27 19.41
N TYR A 267 -14.89 -2.28 18.55
CA TYR A 267 -14.65 -0.89 18.87
C TYR A 267 -15.60 0.04 18.12
N ALA A 268 -15.72 1.25 18.64
CA ALA A 268 -16.18 2.42 17.94
C ALA A 268 -15.07 3.48 17.98
N HIS A 269 -14.75 4.06 16.84
CA HIS A 269 -13.69 5.04 16.65
C HIS A 269 -14.25 6.28 15.96
N TYR A 270 -14.16 7.43 16.61
CA TYR A 270 -14.52 8.72 16.04
C TYR A 270 -13.28 9.55 15.78
N GLN A 271 -13.12 10.10 14.57
CA GLN A 271 -11.98 10.95 14.24
C GLN A 271 -12.39 12.19 13.44
N LYS A 272 -11.99 13.37 13.90
CA LYS A 272 -12.21 14.65 13.20
C LYS A 272 -11.26 15.74 13.69
N ASN A 273 -10.65 16.49 12.76
CA ASN A 273 -9.82 17.67 13.06
C ASN A 273 -8.74 17.43 14.14
N GLY A 274 -8.02 16.31 14.03
CA GLY A 274 -6.97 15.93 14.98
C GLY A 274 -7.46 15.25 16.27
N LEU A 275 -8.76 15.32 16.59
CA LEU A 275 -9.38 14.56 17.67
C LEU A 275 -9.66 13.13 17.21
N SER A 276 -9.29 12.14 18.02
CA SER A 276 -9.54 10.71 17.85
C SER A 276 -10.07 10.15 19.18
N LEU A 277 -11.22 9.47 19.15
CA LEU A 277 -11.88 8.90 20.32
C LEU A 277 -12.17 7.43 20.06
N TRP A 278 -11.64 6.55 20.91
CA TRP A 278 -11.90 5.12 20.86
C TRP A 278 -12.72 4.67 22.06
N MET A 279 -13.65 3.76 21.80
CA MET A 279 -14.28 2.90 22.80
C MET A 279 -14.13 1.47 22.30
N LEU A 280 -13.39 0.65 23.03
CA LEU A 280 -13.09 -0.72 22.60
C LEU A 280 -13.22 -1.73 23.74
N GLY A 281 -13.44 -2.97 23.35
CA GLY A 281 -13.45 -4.12 24.23
C GLY A 281 -12.89 -5.32 23.49
N ILE A 282 -11.77 -5.87 23.96
CA ILE A 282 -11.10 -7.00 23.31
C ILE A 282 -10.70 -8.05 24.34
N GLU A 283 -11.19 -9.27 24.16
CA GLU A 283 -10.82 -10.45 24.95
C GLU A 283 -9.74 -11.25 24.23
N ASN A 284 -8.69 -11.65 24.95
CA ASN A 284 -7.58 -12.47 24.45
C ASN A 284 -6.92 -11.90 23.18
N GLU A 285 -6.68 -10.60 23.14
CA GLU A 285 -5.87 -9.95 22.12
C GLU A 285 -4.45 -10.50 22.14
N ARG A 286 -3.93 -10.87 20.97
CA ARG A 286 -2.60 -11.45 20.80
C ARG A 286 -1.67 -10.44 20.17
N PHE A 287 -0.50 -10.27 20.75
CA PHE A 287 0.57 -9.45 20.20
C PHE A 287 1.89 -10.18 20.37
N ASN A 288 2.53 -10.59 19.26
CA ASN A 288 3.65 -11.54 19.28
C ASN A 288 3.31 -12.79 20.12
N ASP A 289 4.08 -13.04 21.18
CA ASP A 289 3.89 -14.17 22.11
C ASP A 289 3.06 -13.80 23.35
N GLU A 290 2.63 -12.54 23.48
CA GLU A 290 1.89 -12.03 24.62
C GLU A 290 0.37 -12.04 24.37
N ILE A 291 -0.40 -12.28 25.44
CA ILE A 291 -1.87 -12.24 25.42
C ILE A 291 -2.38 -11.24 26.45
N ILE A 292 -3.21 -10.30 25.98
CA ILE A 292 -3.83 -9.27 26.82
C ILE A 292 -5.34 -9.17 26.57
N SER A 293 -6.10 -8.74 27.56
CA SER A 293 -7.49 -8.34 27.38
C SER A 293 -7.71 -6.90 27.86
N ARG A 294 -8.45 -6.11 27.08
CA ARG A 294 -8.76 -4.69 27.30
C ARG A 294 -10.28 -4.53 27.32
N LEU A 295 -10.91 -4.74 28.48
CA LEU A 295 -12.37 -4.92 28.61
C LEU A 295 -12.97 -4.14 29.79
N PRO A 296 -13.45 -2.89 29.59
CA PRO A 296 -13.33 -2.06 28.38
C PRO A 296 -12.05 -1.20 28.39
N GLN A 297 -11.77 -0.51 27.28
CA GLN A 297 -10.84 0.62 27.21
C GLN A 297 -11.47 1.79 26.44
N PHE A 298 -11.25 3.01 26.93
CA PHE A 298 -11.62 4.27 26.31
C PHE A 298 -10.35 5.07 26.06
N ILE A 299 -10.20 5.64 24.87
CA ILE A 299 -9.03 6.42 24.49
C ILE A 299 -9.49 7.75 23.92
N ALA A 300 -8.88 8.84 24.35
CA ALA A 300 -9.06 10.16 23.76
C ALA A 300 -7.70 10.73 23.39
N SER A 301 -7.49 10.93 22.09
CA SER A 301 -6.26 11.39 21.50
C SER A 301 -6.50 12.69 20.76
N TYR A 302 -5.60 13.65 20.91
CA TYR A 302 -5.61 14.89 20.13
C TYR A 302 -4.21 15.16 19.63
N ARG A 303 -4.04 15.25 18.31
CA ARG A 303 -2.78 15.65 17.68
C ARG A 303 -3.01 16.82 16.74
N THR A 304 -2.15 17.82 16.86
CA THR A 304 -2.08 18.93 15.91
C THR A 304 -0.66 19.03 15.38
N GLU A 305 -0.53 19.34 14.10
CA GLU A 305 0.75 19.47 13.42
C GLU A 305 0.70 20.68 12.49
N SER A 306 1.76 21.47 12.50
CA SER A 306 1.96 22.63 11.64
C SER A 306 2.64 22.22 10.33
N GLU A 307 2.51 23.06 9.30
CA GLU A 307 3.24 22.85 8.02
C GLU A 307 4.77 22.78 8.19
N ASP A 308 5.29 23.41 9.25
CA ASP A 308 6.71 23.40 9.57
C ASP A 308 7.17 22.11 10.28
N GLY A 309 6.25 21.19 10.60
CA GLY A 309 6.53 19.91 11.25
C GLY A 309 6.46 19.93 12.78
N PHE A 310 6.19 21.09 13.41
CA PHE A 310 5.95 21.14 14.85
C PHE A 310 4.60 20.49 15.18
N PHE A 311 4.58 19.63 16.20
CA PHE A 311 3.37 18.97 16.66
C PHE A 311 3.21 18.98 18.18
N ILE A 312 1.95 18.91 18.61
CA ILE A 312 1.55 18.63 19.99
C ILE A 312 0.58 17.46 19.96
N GLU A 313 0.77 16.51 20.86
CA GLU A 313 -0.06 15.33 20.98
C GLU A 313 -0.39 15.06 22.44
N ALA A 314 -1.66 14.76 22.71
CA ALA A 314 -2.15 14.37 24.03
C ALA A 314 -2.98 13.10 23.88
N ASN A 315 -2.69 12.08 24.67
CA ASN A 315 -3.44 10.83 24.73
C ASN A 315 -3.91 10.58 26.17
N LEU A 316 -5.19 10.27 26.33
CA LEU A 316 -5.79 9.81 27.58
C LEU A 316 -6.34 8.41 27.36
N SER A 317 -6.03 7.47 28.24
CA SER A 317 -6.58 6.11 28.20
C SER A 317 -7.15 5.74 29.56
N TYR A 318 -8.34 5.15 29.59
CA TYR A 318 -8.92 4.58 30.80
C TYR A 318 -9.53 3.22 30.47
N GLY A 319 -9.11 2.17 31.17
CA GLY A 319 -9.60 0.83 30.89
C GLY A 319 -9.23 -0.22 31.92
N LYS A 320 -9.80 -1.41 31.75
CA LYS A 320 -9.46 -2.59 32.54
C LYS A 320 -8.62 -3.54 31.71
N PHE A 321 -7.43 -3.83 32.20
CA PHE A 321 -6.44 -4.65 31.53
C PHE A 321 -6.23 -5.96 32.28
N THR A 322 -6.08 -7.05 31.54
CA THR A 322 -5.80 -8.38 32.11
C THR A 322 -4.70 -9.05 31.30
N GLN A 323 -3.61 -9.42 31.96
CA GLN A 323 -2.47 -10.17 31.37
C GLN A 323 -2.07 -11.27 32.35
N GLY A 324 -2.03 -12.52 31.89
CA GLY A 324 -1.80 -13.68 32.75
C GLY A 324 -2.81 -13.73 33.91
N ASN A 325 -2.30 -13.71 35.15
CA ASN A 325 -3.12 -13.74 36.38
C ASN A 325 -3.48 -12.35 36.91
N MET A 326 -2.96 -11.28 36.31
CA MET A 326 -3.20 -9.93 36.77
C MET A 326 -4.39 -9.32 36.05
N SER A 327 -5.23 -8.61 36.79
CA SER A 327 -6.36 -7.85 36.25
C SER A 327 -6.55 -6.57 37.06
N THR A 328 -6.44 -5.41 36.43
CA THR A 328 -6.53 -4.11 37.13
C THR A 328 -7.08 -3.01 36.23
N TRP A 329 -7.64 -1.98 36.85
CA TRP A 329 -8.01 -0.75 36.17
C TRP A 329 -6.79 0.16 36.05
N ARG A 330 -6.65 0.79 34.89
CA ARG A 330 -5.52 1.62 34.51
C ARG A 330 -6.01 2.91 33.88
N ASN A 331 -5.34 4.00 34.23
CA ASN A 331 -5.49 5.31 33.60
C ASN A 331 -4.11 5.80 33.13
N ASP A 332 -4.03 6.28 31.90
CA ASP A 332 -2.83 6.88 31.34
C ASP A 332 -3.14 8.29 30.86
N ALA A 333 -2.28 9.23 31.23
CA ALA A 333 -2.26 10.57 30.67
C ALA A 333 -0.89 10.84 30.04
N TYR A 334 -0.84 10.87 28.72
CA TYR A 334 0.35 11.07 27.92
C TYR A 334 0.28 12.43 27.21
N LEU A 335 1.36 13.19 27.26
CA LEU A 335 1.53 14.46 26.54
C LEU A 335 2.90 14.45 25.86
N SER A 336 2.93 14.79 24.58
CA SER A 336 4.16 14.98 23.84
C SER A 336 4.14 16.29 23.05
N VAL A 337 5.33 16.83 22.87
CA VAL A 337 5.59 17.96 21.98
C VAL A 337 6.84 17.65 21.19
N GLY A 338 6.81 17.97 19.91
CA GLY A 338 7.91 17.64 19.05
C GLY A 338 7.91 18.45 17.76
N PHE A 339 8.88 18.11 16.94
CA PHE A 339 9.09 18.63 15.63
C PHE A 339 9.60 17.50 14.75
N GLU A 340 9.02 17.35 13.57
CA GLU A 340 9.35 16.28 12.65
C GLU A 340 9.48 16.83 11.23
N LYS A 341 10.61 16.56 10.60
CA LYS A 341 10.84 16.82 9.17
C LYS A 341 11.43 15.58 8.53
N LYS A 342 11.41 15.56 7.20
CA LYS A 342 11.85 14.42 6.37
C LYS A 342 13.19 13.79 6.82
N SER A 343 14.16 14.58 7.27
CA SER A 343 15.51 14.09 7.58
C SER A 343 15.96 14.38 9.00
N TYR A 344 15.10 14.93 9.87
CA TYR A 344 15.45 15.12 11.28
C TYR A 344 14.19 15.44 12.08
N GLY A 345 14.22 15.09 13.35
CA GLY A 345 13.12 15.36 14.24
C GLY A 345 13.50 15.19 15.69
N GLY A 346 12.56 15.53 16.55
CA GLY A 346 12.68 15.33 17.97
C GLY A 346 11.34 15.44 18.66
N LYS A 347 11.14 14.64 19.69
CA LYS A 347 9.99 14.72 20.58
C LYS A 347 10.43 14.59 22.02
N VAL A 348 9.73 15.27 22.90
CA VAL A 348 9.77 15.02 24.34
C VAL A 348 8.37 14.66 24.79
N TYR A 349 8.27 13.80 25.79
CA TYR A 349 7.00 13.34 26.32
C TYR A 349 7.03 13.16 27.82
N TYR A 350 5.83 13.19 28.38
CA TYR A 350 5.53 12.88 29.76
C TYR A 350 4.29 11.99 29.79
N GLN A 351 4.32 10.95 30.62
CA GLN A 351 3.20 10.06 30.85
C GLN A 351 3.03 9.84 32.35
N ASN A 352 1.79 9.94 32.82
CA ASN A 352 1.41 9.42 34.13
C ASN A 352 0.60 8.13 33.93
N ILE A 353 0.95 7.09 34.67
CA ILE A 353 0.32 5.78 34.64
C ILE A 353 -0.21 5.51 36.06
N ASN A 354 -1.52 5.47 36.21
CA ASN A 354 -2.17 5.13 37.46
C ASN A 354 -2.78 3.74 37.34
N LEU A 355 -2.37 2.84 38.24
CA LEU A 355 -2.88 1.47 38.34
C LEU A 355 -3.60 1.35 39.68
N SER A 356 -4.80 0.76 39.70
CA SER A 356 -5.58 0.65 40.95
C SER A 356 -4.94 -0.21 42.04
N THR A 357 -3.89 -0.95 41.69
CA THR A 357 -3.19 -1.92 42.55
C THR A 357 -1.80 -1.47 42.97
N LEU A 358 -1.31 -0.34 42.45
CA LEU A 358 0.03 0.18 42.68
C LEU A 358 0.00 1.69 42.95
N ASP A 359 1.15 2.20 43.40
CA ASP A 359 1.42 3.63 43.34
C ASP A 359 1.59 4.10 41.89
N ASP A 360 1.33 5.39 41.67
CA ASP A 360 1.41 6.00 40.35
C ASP A 360 2.84 5.91 39.78
N ALA A 361 2.96 5.50 38.53
CA ALA A 361 4.19 5.61 37.77
C ALA A 361 4.20 6.91 36.96
N THR A 362 5.37 7.54 36.88
CA THR A 362 5.61 8.70 36.03
C THR A 362 6.74 8.38 35.08
N VAL A 363 6.50 8.62 33.79
CA VAL A 363 7.46 8.40 32.72
C VAL A 363 7.71 9.73 32.05
N TRP A 364 8.97 10.03 31.76
CA TRP A 364 9.30 11.16 30.91
C TRP A 364 10.52 10.82 30.07
N GLY A 365 10.58 11.42 28.90
CA GLY A 365 11.61 11.05 27.95
C GLY A 365 11.56 11.87 26.68
N GLY A 366 12.36 11.45 25.73
CA GLY A 366 12.39 12.03 24.41
C GLY A 366 13.26 11.24 23.46
N ARG A 367 13.00 11.45 22.18
CA ARG A 367 13.82 10.91 21.09
C ARG A 367 14.17 12.05 20.16
N VAL A 368 15.43 12.15 19.77
CA VAL A 368 15.88 13.05 18.70
C VAL A 368 16.61 12.22 17.65
N TRP A 369 16.43 12.58 16.39
CA TRP A 369 17.08 11.89 15.28
C TRP A 369 17.44 12.85 14.17
N ALA A 370 18.48 12.51 13.42
CA ALA A 370 18.89 13.24 12.24
C ALA A 370 19.51 12.28 11.23
N GLU A 371 19.00 12.34 10.01
CA GLU A 371 19.52 11.66 8.84
C GLU A 371 20.20 12.67 7.92
N LYS A 372 21.31 12.25 7.31
CA LYS A 372 22.02 13.03 6.32
C LYS A 372 22.51 12.15 5.18
N GLU A 373 22.06 12.47 3.98
CA GLU A 373 22.67 12.02 2.73
C GLU A 373 23.92 12.86 2.45
N PHE A 374 25.10 12.24 2.49
CA PHE A 374 26.37 12.88 2.16
C PHE A 374 26.70 12.75 0.67
N SER A 375 26.16 11.72 0.01
CA SER A 375 26.24 11.50 -1.43
C SER A 375 25.07 10.63 -1.91
N THR A 376 24.94 10.41 -3.21
CA THR A 376 23.92 9.50 -3.78
C THR A 376 24.07 8.04 -3.34
N HIS A 377 25.17 7.68 -2.67
CA HIS A 377 25.45 6.32 -2.20
C HIS A 377 25.85 6.29 -0.73
N PHE A 378 25.76 7.38 0.03
CA PHE A 378 26.16 7.35 1.43
C PHE A 378 25.25 8.23 2.26
N SER A 379 24.55 7.61 3.20
CA SER A 379 23.78 8.28 4.24
C SER A 379 24.18 7.80 5.62
N ALA A 380 23.95 8.66 6.61
CA ALA A 380 24.03 8.30 8.00
C ALA A 380 22.80 8.80 8.73
N GLU A 381 22.30 8.01 9.67
CA GLU A 381 21.29 8.39 10.65
C GLU A 381 21.90 8.30 12.03
N ILE A 382 21.65 9.31 12.85
CA ILE A 382 21.93 9.28 14.28
C ILE A 382 20.63 9.47 15.03
N PHE A 383 20.48 8.78 16.16
CA PHE A 383 19.41 9.05 17.09
C PHE A 383 19.88 8.98 18.53
N TYR A 384 19.17 9.68 19.39
CA TYR A 384 19.31 9.59 20.83
C TYR A 384 17.92 9.43 21.44
N GLU A 385 17.76 8.40 22.25
CA GLU A 385 16.54 8.10 22.97
C GLU A 385 16.81 8.04 24.47
N TYR A 386 15.94 8.70 25.23
CA TYR A 386 15.99 8.71 26.67
C TYR A 386 14.58 8.50 27.23
N THR A 387 14.45 7.56 28.14
CA THR A 387 13.24 7.32 28.93
C THR A 387 13.63 7.10 30.36
N GLN A 388 12.95 7.78 31.27
CA GLN A 388 13.03 7.51 32.71
C GLN A 388 11.65 7.14 33.24
N VAL A 389 11.58 6.04 33.97
CA VAL A 389 10.40 5.50 34.62
C VAL A 389 10.57 5.57 36.14
N ASN A 390 9.72 6.34 36.80
CA ASN A 390 9.67 6.43 38.26
C ASN A 390 8.37 5.81 38.75
N GLY A 391 8.45 4.64 39.38
CA GLY A 391 7.30 3.87 39.89
C GLY A 391 7.34 2.44 39.38
N GLU A 392 6.38 1.63 39.81
CA GLU A 392 6.24 0.24 39.35
C GLU A 392 5.23 0.17 38.21
N THR A 393 5.57 -0.61 37.19
CA THR A 393 4.71 -0.94 36.04
C THR A 393 4.73 -2.45 35.84
N TYR A 394 3.81 -3.00 35.05
CA TYR A 394 3.62 -4.45 35.04
C TYR A 394 3.39 -5.10 33.67
N PHE A 395 2.78 -4.37 32.74
CA PHE A 395 2.42 -4.92 31.46
C PHE A 395 3.64 -4.98 30.54
N PHE A 396 3.64 -5.92 29.60
CA PHE A 396 4.78 -6.11 28.69
C PHE A 396 5.07 -4.87 27.82
N PHE A 397 4.06 -4.04 27.58
CA PHE A 397 4.12 -2.81 26.80
C PHE A 397 4.43 -1.56 27.65
N ASP A 398 4.65 -1.73 28.96
CA ASP A 398 4.99 -0.59 29.80
C ASP A 398 6.37 -0.03 29.44
N PRO A 399 6.53 1.30 29.39
CA PRO A 399 7.81 1.92 29.10
C PRO A 399 8.91 1.41 30.04
N LYS A 400 10.12 1.31 29.53
CA LYS A 400 11.32 0.92 30.29
C LYS A 400 12.32 2.06 30.27
N ASP A 401 13.23 2.06 31.24
CA ASP A 401 14.34 3.01 31.24
C ASP A 401 15.22 2.80 30.00
N THR A 402 15.41 3.86 29.22
CA THR A 402 16.28 3.86 28.04
C THR A 402 17.20 5.07 28.07
N ASN A 403 18.42 4.90 27.56
CA ASN A 403 19.40 5.97 27.39
C ASN A 403 20.35 5.57 26.28
N ILE A 404 19.81 5.53 25.06
CA ILE A 404 20.42 4.87 23.91
C ILE A 404 20.88 5.92 22.92
N PHE A 405 22.14 5.84 22.49
CA PHE A 405 22.64 6.55 21.33
C PHE A 405 22.79 5.55 20.18
N GLY A 406 22.06 5.78 19.09
CA GLY A 406 22.10 4.97 17.89
C GLY A 406 22.82 5.65 16.73
N LEU A 407 23.52 4.83 15.95
CA LEU A 407 24.12 5.24 14.68
C LEU A 407 23.80 4.19 13.63
N GLU A 408 23.31 4.64 12.49
CA GLU A 408 23.17 3.84 11.29
C GLU A 408 23.92 4.47 10.12
N LEU A 409 24.65 3.64 9.38
CA LEU A 409 25.40 4.01 8.20
C LEU A 409 24.93 3.14 7.04
N VAL A 410 24.57 3.76 5.93
CA VAL A 410 24.20 3.08 4.69
C VAL A 410 25.10 3.57 3.58
N TYR A 411 25.81 2.65 2.92
CA TYR A 411 26.55 2.89 1.70
C TYR A 411 26.00 2.04 0.56
N GLY A 412 25.61 2.64 -0.56
CA GLY A 412 25.10 1.94 -1.74
C GLY A 412 23.57 1.88 -1.82
N ASP A 413 23.06 0.90 -2.57
CA ASP A 413 21.63 0.66 -2.79
C ASP A 413 21.25 -0.68 -2.16
N LEU A 414 20.28 -0.66 -1.24
CA LEU A 414 19.88 -1.81 -0.42
C LEU A 414 19.30 -2.99 -1.23
N ASP A 415 18.87 -2.76 -2.47
CA ASP A 415 18.44 -3.81 -3.40
C ASP A 415 19.60 -4.36 -4.25
N GLN A 416 20.75 -3.68 -4.26
CA GLN A 416 21.90 -3.98 -5.13
C GLN A 416 23.19 -4.20 -4.32
N THR A 417 24.23 -3.41 -4.59
CA THR A 417 25.46 -3.40 -3.82
C THR A 417 25.34 -2.41 -2.69
N TYR A 418 25.47 -2.88 -1.45
CA TYR A 418 25.46 -2.03 -0.26
C TYR A 418 26.34 -2.55 0.87
N LEU A 419 26.64 -1.65 1.79
CA LEU A 419 27.13 -1.91 3.14
C LEU A 419 26.25 -1.13 4.11
N ARG A 420 25.69 -1.81 5.12
CA ARG A 420 24.85 -1.22 6.15
C ARG A 420 25.38 -1.61 7.52
N LEU A 421 25.44 -0.65 8.44
CA LEU A 421 25.88 -0.88 9.81
C LEU A 421 24.95 -0.09 10.73
N ARG A 422 24.34 -0.75 11.71
CA ARG A 422 23.57 -0.14 12.80
C ARG A 422 24.18 -0.60 14.12
N GLY A 423 24.35 0.33 15.04
CA GLY A 423 24.80 0.01 16.40
C GLY A 423 24.17 0.95 17.41
N GLU A 424 23.92 0.41 18.59
CA GLU A 424 23.29 1.12 19.70
C GLU A 424 24.20 1.09 20.92
N TYR A 425 24.42 2.25 21.52
CA TYR A 425 25.24 2.41 22.72
C TYR A 425 24.35 2.80 23.89
N ASP A 426 24.31 1.95 24.91
CA ASP A 426 23.58 2.20 26.15
C ASP A 426 24.46 3.03 27.09
N LEU A 427 24.05 4.28 27.30
CA LEU A 427 24.74 5.25 28.14
C LEU A 427 24.52 4.99 29.64
N ASN A 428 23.52 4.19 30.03
CA ASN A 428 23.32 3.78 31.43
C ASN A 428 24.35 2.73 31.84
N THR A 429 24.59 1.74 30.99
CA THR A 429 25.57 0.67 31.25
C THR A 429 26.98 1.02 30.77
N GLY A 430 27.13 2.01 29.88
CA GLY A 430 28.41 2.41 29.29
C GLY A 430 28.94 1.39 28.28
N GLY A 431 28.04 0.63 27.65
CA GLY A 431 28.36 -0.46 26.74
C GLY A 431 27.73 -0.29 25.36
N LEU A 432 28.40 -0.82 24.34
CA LEU A 432 27.78 -1.05 23.05
C LEU A 432 26.86 -2.27 23.21
N GLY A 433 25.61 -2.15 22.79
CA GLY A 433 24.64 -3.23 22.72
C GLY A 433 24.83 -4.04 21.45
N ASP A 434 23.72 -4.34 20.77
CA ASP A 434 23.76 -5.13 19.55
C ASP A 434 24.24 -4.30 18.36
N VAL A 435 25.08 -4.93 17.54
CA VAL A 435 25.55 -4.36 16.28
C VAL A 435 25.02 -5.22 15.15
N VAL A 436 24.24 -4.60 14.27
CA VAL A 436 23.72 -5.22 13.05
C VAL A 436 24.55 -4.75 11.87
N ALA A 437 25.11 -5.70 11.12
CA ALA A 437 25.89 -5.43 9.92
C ALA A 437 25.29 -6.16 8.71
N GLY A 438 25.24 -5.50 7.57
CA GLY A 438 24.70 -6.02 6.33
C GLY A 438 25.62 -5.70 5.16
N ILE A 439 25.84 -6.67 4.29
CA ILE A 439 26.55 -6.47 3.03
C ILE A 439 25.77 -7.13 1.90
N GLY A 440 25.53 -6.37 0.85
CA GLY A 440 24.96 -6.83 -0.42
C GLY A 440 25.92 -6.57 -1.56
N LEU A 441 26.01 -7.51 -2.50
CA LEU A 441 26.82 -7.40 -3.70
C LEU A 441 25.97 -7.79 -4.90
N GLY A 442 25.92 -6.91 -5.90
CA GLY A 442 25.25 -7.19 -7.15
C GLY A 442 24.61 -5.97 -7.79
N SER A 443 23.56 -6.26 -8.55
CA SER A 443 22.79 -5.31 -9.33
C SER A 443 21.31 -5.55 -9.09
N LYS A 444 20.45 -4.73 -9.72
CA LYS A 444 19.01 -4.92 -9.69
C LYS A 444 18.55 -6.30 -10.20
N GLU A 445 19.27 -6.88 -11.17
CA GLU A 445 18.91 -8.18 -11.76
C GLU A 445 19.26 -9.37 -10.86
N PHE A 446 20.37 -9.24 -10.13
CA PHE A 446 20.89 -10.30 -9.28
C PHE A 446 21.77 -9.69 -8.19
N SER A 447 21.47 -10.02 -6.94
CA SER A 447 22.27 -9.62 -5.79
C SER A 447 22.32 -10.75 -4.77
N VAL A 448 23.43 -10.82 -4.06
CA VAL A 448 23.63 -11.73 -2.93
C VAL A 448 24.06 -10.93 -1.73
N GLY A 449 23.68 -11.35 -0.54
CA GLY A 449 24.11 -10.66 0.64
C GLY A 449 24.01 -11.46 1.91
N MET A 450 24.50 -10.84 2.96
CA MET A 450 24.53 -11.38 4.30
C MET A 450 24.21 -10.25 5.28
N GLU A 451 23.38 -10.56 6.26
CA GLU A 451 23.13 -9.72 7.42
C GLU A 451 23.49 -10.51 8.67
N THR A 452 23.97 -9.82 9.69
CA THR A 452 24.33 -10.45 10.95
C THR A 452 24.17 -9.50 12.13
N MET A 453 23.82 -10.07 13.28
CA MET A 453 23.71 -9.40 14.56
C MET A 453 24.72 -9.99 15.54
N TYR A 454 25.51 -9.12 16.17
CA TYR A 454 26.48 -9.47 17.18
C TYR A 454 26.14 -8.76 18.49
N SER A 455 25.88 -9.53 19.54
CA SER A 455 25.74 -9.00 20.90
C SER A 455 27.13 -8.76 21.45
N VAL A 456 27.48 -7.48 21.56
CA VAL A 456 28.75 -7.04 22.16
C VAL A 456 28.80 -7.37 23.66
N PRO A 457 27.71 -7.23 24.44
CA PRO A 457 27.70 -7.65 25.85
C PRO A 457 27.96 -9.14 26.03
N ASP A 458 27.33 -10.01 25.23
CA ASP A 458 27.47 -11.46 25.34
C ASP A 458 28.65 -12.05 24.54
N GLN A 459 29.33 -11.19 23.78
CA GLN A 459 30.46 -11.52 22.91
C GLN A 459 30.15 -12.66 21.92
N ASN A 460 28.92 -12.75 21.45
CA ASN A 460 28.45 -13.83 20.59
C ASN A 460 27.69 -13.32 19.36
N TRP A 461 27.56 -14.20 18.37
CA TRP A 461 26.68 -13.94 17.23
C TRP A 461 25.29 -14.42 17.59
N GLU A 462 24.32 -13.51 17.61
CA GLU A 462 22.93 -13.86 17.90
C GLU A 462 22.25 -14.39 16.65
N GLU A 463 22.38 -13.65 15.54
CA GLU A 463 21.66 -13.96 14.31
C GLU A 463 22.50 -13.75 13.05
N ARG A 464 22.24 -14.57 12.03
CA ARG A 464 22.84 -14.47 10.70
C ARG A 464 21.82 -14.86 9.64
N ARG A 465 21.72 -14.03 8.62
CA ARG A 465 20.89 -14.24 7.44
C ARG A 465 21.75 -14.15 6.21
N TYR A 466 21.57 -15.08 5.28
CA TYR A 466 22.18 -15.05 3.95
C TYR A 466 21.06 -15.01 2.94
N TYR A 467 21.20 -14.22 1.88
CA TYR A 467 20.15 -14.12 0.87
C TYR A 467 20.71 -14.04 -0.54
N VAL A 468 19.86 -14.45 -1.49
CA VAL A 468 20.07 -14.33 -2.92
C VAL A 468 18.79 -13.78 -3.53
N ARG A 469 18.91 -12.65 -4.22
CA ARG A 469 17.83 -12.00 -4.97
C ARG A 469 18.07 -12.17 -6.45
N LYS A 470 17.00 -12.39 -7.19
CA LYS A 470 17.03 -12.44 -8.65
C LYS A 470 15.74 -11.87 -9.22
N GLN A 471 15.88 -10.89 -10.11
CA GLN A 471 14.80 -10.40 -10.95
C GLN A 471 14.77 -11.20 -12.26
N LEU A 472 13.58 -11.68 -12.65
CA LEU A 472 13.34 -12.42 -13.88
C LEU A 472 12.45 -11.56 -14.80
N GLU A 473 12.99 -11.21 -15.98
CA GLU A 473 12.27 -10.48 -17.05
C GLU A 473 11.51 -9.24 -16.54
N GLU A 474 12.09 -8.52 -15.56
CA GLU A 474 11.56 -7.30 -14.93
C GLU A 474 10.17 -7.43 -14.27
N CYS A 475 9.64 -8.65 -14.13
CA CYS A 475 8.28 -8.87 -13.65
C CYS A 475 8.14 -9.89 -12.53
N ILE A 476 9.18 -10.64 -12.20
CA ILE A 476 9.21 -11.53 -11.04
C ILE A 476 10.47 -11.26 -10.24
N ASP A 477 10.31 -10.81 -9.00
CA ASP A 477 11.41 -10.74 -8.04
C ASP A 477 11.36 -11.97 -7.14
N VAL A 478 12.44 -12.73 -7.13
CA VAL A 478 12.59 -13.89 -6.24
C VAL A 478 13.70 -13.58 -5.25
N GLU A 479 13.41 -13.75 -3.97
CA GLU A 479 14.44 -13.82 -2.95
C GLU A 479 14.43 -15.19 -2.29
N ALA A 480 15.59 -15.80 -2.15
CA ALA A 480 15.81 -16.92 -1.25
C ALA A 480 16.70 -16.45 -0.09
N SER A 481 16.24 -16.65 1.15
CA SER A 481 16.97 -16.31 2.37
C SER A 481 17.17 -17.54 3.25
N TYR A 482 18.31 -17.65 3.90
CA TYR A 482 18.62 -18.66 4.90
C TYR A 482 19.01 -17.99 6.21
N TRP A 483 18.33 -18.35 7.29
CA TRP A 483 18.62 -17.87 8.64
C TRP A 483 19.33 -18.98 9.42
N GLU A 484 20.57 -18.70 9.82
CA GLU A 484 21.44 -19.69 10.48
C GLU A 484 21.00 -19.99 11.92
N SER A 485 20.51 -18.96 12.63
CA SER A 485 20.07 -19.05 14.04
C SER A 485 18.99 -20.12 14.23
N ASP A 486 17.96 -20.09 13.38
CA ASP A 486 16.81 -21.00 13.48
C ASP A 486 16.87 -22.15 12.47
N LYS A 487 17.89 -22.18 11.61
CA LYS A 487 18.05 -23.11 10.48
C LYS A 487 16.85 -23.10 9.54
N THR A 488 16.32 -21.91 9.25
CA THR A 488 15.13 -21.72 8.43
C THR A 488 15.48 -21.22 7.04
N PHE A 489 14.71 -21.65 6.04
CA PHE A 489 14.88 -21.26 4.65
C PHE A 489 13.59 -20.61 4.13
N PHE A 490 13.73 -19.42 3.58
CA PHE A 490 12.66 -18.57 3.09
C PHE A 490 12.77 -18.39 1.59
N VAL A 491 11.64 -18.41 0.88
CA VAL A 491 11.54 -17.94 -0.50
C VAL A 491 10.40 -16.93 -0.61
N SER A 492 10.73 -15.71 -0.99
CA SER A 492 9.79 -14.68 -1.41
C SER A 492 9.67 -14.66 -2.92
N VAL A 493 8.45 -14.52 -3.43
CA VAL A 493 8.19 -14.25 -4.84
C VAL A 493 7.24 -13.06 -4.91
N ASN A 494 7.67 -11.99 -5.55
CA ASN A 494 6.85 -10.82 -5.84
C ASN A 494 6.56 -10.78 -7.35
N LEU A 495 5.28 -10.71 -7.71
CA LEU A 495 4.85 -10.62 -9.10
C LEU A 495 4.46 -9.18 -9.41
N ALA A 496 5.19 -8.55 -10.33
CA ALA A 496 4.97 -7.15 -10.70
C ALA A 496 3.50 -6.90 -11.07
N GLY A 497 2.94 -5.80 -10.59
CA GLY A 497 1.57 -5.43 -10.89
C GLY A 497 0.49 -6.38 -10.39
N LEU A 498 0.78 -7.50 -9.73
CA LEU A 498 -0.20 -8.33 -9.00
C LEU A 498 -0.03 -8.23 -7.48
N ASP A 499 1.21 -8.17 -7.00
CA ASP A 499 1.55 -8.03 -5.59
C ASP A 499 2.07 -6.62 -5.29
N GLN A 500 1.74 -6.08 -4.12
CA GLN A 500 2.58 -5.02 -3.52
C GLN A 500 3.90 -5.68 -3.11
N LYS A 501 5.05 -5.07 -3.44
CA LYS A 501 6.38 -5.62 -3.11
C LYS A 501 6.40 -5.97 -1.63
N LYS A 502 6.35 -7.26 -1.28
CA LYS A 502 6.30 -7.69 0.12
C LYS A 502 7.57 -7.22 0.80
N HIS A 503 7.41 -6.59 1.96
CA HIS A 503 8.54 -6.27 2.83
C HIS A 503 9.28 -7.56 3.15
N ILE A 504 10.57 -7.59 2.82
CA ILE A 504 11.39 -8.77 3.00
C ILE A 504 12.04 -8.65 4.37
N GLU A 505 11.68 -9.55 5.28
CA GLU A 505 12.19 -9.62 6.66
C GLU A 505 13.72 -9.48 6.69
N SER A 506 14.21 -8.46 7.40
CA SER A 506 15.62 -8.10 7.57
C SER A 506 15.99 -8.02 9.04
N LEU A 507 17.27 -8.27 9.35
CA LEU A 507 17.80 -8.07 10.70
C LEU A 507 17.80 -6.60 11.13
N PHE A 508 17.60 -5.66 10.20
CA PHE A 508 17.48 -4.24 10.48
C PHE A 508 16.03 -3.78 10.69
N ASP A 509 15.06 -4.68 10.55
CA ASP A 509 13.65 -4.35 10.80
C ASP A 509 13.45 -4.20 12.31
N GLU A 510 12.91 -3.06 12.74
CA GLU A 510 12.52 -2.85 14.12
C GLU A 510 11.25 -3.68 14.41
N GLN A 511 11.20 -4.31 15.60
CA GLN A 511 9.99 -5.00 16.02
C GLN A 511 8.90 -3.96 16.27
N GLU A 512 7.70 -4.24 15.75
CA GLU A 512 6.53 -3.43 16.06
C GLU A 512 6.28 -3.49 17.58
N GLU A 513 6.17 -2.32 18.21
CA GLU A 513 5.81 -2.18 19.62
C GLU A 513 4.29 -2.11 19.78
N PHE A 514 3.79 -2.61 20.91
CA PHE A 514 2.36 -2.54 21.20
C PHE A 514 1.96 -1.10 21.58
N ASP A 515 1.16 -0.47 20.74
CA ASP A 515 0.60 0.85 21.02
C ASP A 515 -0.70 0.76 21.82
N LEU A 516 -0.66 1.23 23.07
CA LEU A 516 -1.82 1.30 23.96
C LEU A 516 -2.92 2.25 23.47
N PHE A 517 -2.54 3.31 22.77
CA PHE A 517 -3.43 4.42 22.38
C PHE A 517 -4.06 4.23 21.00
N ASN A 518 -3.67 3.17 20.29
CA ASN A 518 -4.18 2.87 18.97
C ASN A 518 -4.53 1.38 18.84
N LEU A 519 -5.22 1.04 17.75
CA LEU A 519 -5.52 -0.34 17.40
C LEU A 519 -5.35 -0.51 15.89
N ASN A 520 -4.38 -1.32 15.50
CA ASN A 520 -4.21 -1.75 14.13
C ASN A 520 -4.72 -3.20 13.97
N ARG A 521 -5.69 -3.41 13.06
CA ARG A 521 -6.21 -4.75 12.72
C ARG A 521 -5.86 -5.19 11.29
N ASP A 522 -4.95 -4.49 10.62
CA ASP A 522 -4.60 -4.77 9.23
C ASP A 522 -3.54 -5.89 9.07
N ASN A 523 -3.12 -6.55 10.16
CA ASN A 523 -2.07 -7.58 10.20
C ASN A 523 -2.57 -9.03 10.41
#